data_AF-A0A9D5RCY5-F1
#
_entry.id   AF-A0A9D5RCY5-F1
#
_cell.length_a   1.000
_cell.length_b   1.000
_cell.length_c   1.000
_cell.angle_alpha   90.00
_cell.angle_beta   90.00
_cell.angle_gamma   90.00
#
_symmetry.space_group_name_H-M   'P 1'
#
loop_
_entity.id
_entity.type
_entity.pdbx_description
1 polymer ?
#
loop_
_entity_poly.entity_id
_entity_poly.type
_entity_poly.pdbx_seq_one_letter_code
_entity_poly.pdbx_strand_id
1 'polypeptide(L)'
;MKKTIVGSIILILVTAVAMSTLSVLAETDDVTYIRGMSGDRVTEIQQALKSMGYNITVVNGEYTEETQWAVASFQKLNGLEVTGNADPETQRIILSVDAIPVPTPKPEYKGWYVSKEGKYRMRPFTLHKNQVNIEIINYETGKTVYDQWIELISSDIEDGLVKDGFRIAGKRLSDSPVVEFSEVSEGKIELDICYELSVGTPFSTKEQIMKITPHQTIDINE
;
A
#
# COMPACT_ATOMS: atom_id res chain seq x y z
N MET A 1 -6.33 89.84 -21.95
CA MET A 1 -5.51 90.41 -20.85
C MET A 1 -4.90 89.26 -20.06
N LYS A 2 -3.59 89.32 -19.81
CA LYS A 2 -2.77 88.35 -19.06
C LYS A 2 -3.11 88.34 -17.56
N LYS A 3 -2.86 87.21 -16.87
CA LYS A 3 -2.36 87.02 -15.47
C LYS A 3 -2.70 85.58 -15.00
N THR A 4 -1.91 84.75 -14.32
CA THR A 4 -0.47 84.54 -14.05
C THR A 4 -0.40 83.15 -13.38
N ILE A 5 0.65 82.37 -13.61
CA ILE A 5 0.91 81.09 -12.92
C ILE A 5 1.45 81.37 -11.51
N VAL A 6 1.00 80.62 -10.49
CA VAL A 6 1.78 80.34 -9.27
C VAL A 6 1.54 78.87 -8.88
N GLY A 7 2.61 78.11 -8.66
CA GLY A 7 2.54 76.68 -8.37
C GLY A 7 2.66 76.30 -6.90
N SER A 8 2.55 74.98 -6.68
CA SER A 8 3.25 74.15 -5.67
C SER A 8 2.59 73.83 -4.31
N ILE A 9 2.57 72.51 -4.02
CA ILE A 9 2.65 71.80 -2.71
C ILE A 9 1.34 71.19 -2.12
N ILE A 10 1.12 69.93 -2.50
CA ILE A 10 0.77 68.70 -1.73
C ILE A 10 0.29 68.87 -0.27
N LEU A 11 -0.91 68.33 0.06
CA LEU A 11 -1.15 67.61 1.32
C LEU A 11 -2.31 66.59 1.19
N ILE A 12 -2.02 65.38 1.67
CA ILE A 12 -2.80 64.13 1.66
C ILE A 12 -4.10 64.25 2.45
N LEU A 13 -5.22 63.76 1.90
CA LEU A 13 -6.30 63.18 2.72
C LEU A 13 -6.98 62.03 1.95
N VAL A 14 -6.33 60.85 1.99
CA VAL A 14 -6.95 59.57 1.65
C VAL A 14 -7.94 59.23 2.77
N THR A 15 -9.22 59.52 2.60
CA THR A 15 -10.27 58.98 3.48
C THR A 15 -10.72 57.63 2.94
N ALA A 16 -10.14 56.60 3.53
CA ALA A 16 -10.52 55.21 3.40
C ALA A 16 -11.99 54.97 3.77
N VAL A 17 -12.78 54.49 2.79
CA VAL A 17 -13.69 53.34 2.95
C VAL A 17 -13.81 52.66 1.59
N ALA A 18 -12.76 51.95 1.21
CA ALA A 18 -12.83 50.85 0.25
C ALA A 18 -12.28 49.62 0.98
N MET A 19 -12.96 49.19 2.04
CA MET A 19 -12.59 48.03 2.85
C MET A 19 -13.84 47.26 3.26
N SER A 20 -14.26 46.37 2.38
CA SER A 20 -14.57 45.00 2.77
C SER A 20 -14.21 44.15 1.57
N THR A 21 -12.90 43.99 1.40
CA THR A 21 -12.30 43.01 0.51
C THR A 21 -12.94 41.66 0.76
N LEU A 22 -13.28 40.97 -0.32
CA LEU A 22 -13.55 39.53 -0.33
C LEU A 22 -12.30 38.82 0.19
N SER A 23 -12.20 38.57 1.50
CA SER A 23 -11.15 37.74 2.09
C SER A 23 -11.71 36.36 2.41
N VAL A 24 -11.88 35.54 1.38
CA VAL A 24 -11.78 34.09 1.53
C VAL A 24 -10.96 33.60 0.34
N LEU A 25 -9.66 33.84 0.42
CA LEU A 25 -8.70 32.93 -0.19
C LEU A 25 -8.38 31.94 0.93
N ALA A 26 -8.85 30.71 0.81
CA ALA A 26 -8.44 29.63 1.67
C ALA A 26 -6.95 29.39 1.42
N GLU A 27 -6.10 30.05 2.20
CA GLU A 27 -4.65 29.87 2.18
C GLU A 27 -4.32 28.77 3.19
N THR A 28 -4.37 27.51 2.75
CA THR A 28 -3.93 26.35 3.55
C THR A 28 -2.83 25.53 2.87
N ASP A 29 -2.34 25.96 1.70
CA ASP A 29 -1.46 25.13 0.87
C ASP A 29 0.02 25.09 1.33
N ASP A 30 0.43 25.80 2.40
CA ASP A 30 1.83 25.79 2.86
C ASP A 30 2.07 24.99 4.17
N VAL A 31 1.05 24.32 4.72
CA VAL A 31 1.20 23.55 5.96
C VAL A 31 1.85 22.20 5.67
N THR A 32 3.00 21.92 6.25
CA THR A 32 3.58 20.56 6.25
C THR A 32 2.97 19.72 7.37
N TYR A 33 2.38 18.58 7.05
CA TYR A 33 1.82 17.65 8.05
C TYR A 33 2.86 16.63 8.50
N ILE A 34 3.03 16.53 9.82
CA ILE A 34 4.00 15.67 10.49
C ILE A 34 3.36 14.87 11.61
N ARG A 35 4.10 13.89 12.14
CA ARG A 35 3.64 13.02 13.24
C ARG A 35 3.11 13.83 14.42
N GLY A 36 1.93 13.45 14.90
CA GLY A 36 1.24 14.10 16.03
C GLY A 36 0.27 15.22 15.64
N MET A 37 0.24 15.63 14.37
CA MET A 37 -0.80 16.55 13.88
C MET A 37 -2.12 15.81 13.62
N SER A 38 -3.23 16.55 13.64
CA SER A 38 -4.55 16.00 13.31
C SER A 38 -5.44 17.01 12.61
N GLY A 39 -6.49 16.53 11.95
CA GLY A 39 -7.52 17.36 11.30
C GLY A 39 -7.99 16.81 9.96
N ASP A 40 -8.93 17.51 9.35
CA ASP A 40 -9.61 17.07 8.11
C ASP A 40 -8.63 16.81 6.96
N ARG A 41 -7.59 17.63 6.85
CA ARG A 41 -6.56 17.42 5.82
C ARG A 41 -5.77 16.14 6.01
N VAL A 42 -5.51 15.73 7.26
CA VAL A 42 -4.87 14.43 7.55
C VAL A 42 -5.80 13.29 7.14
N THR A 43 -7.10 13.44 7.39
CA THR A 43 -8.13 12.50 6.93
C THR A 43 -8.11 12.35 5.41
N GLU A 44 -8.07 13.46 4.66
CA GLU A 44 -7.98 13.45 3.19
C GLU A 44 -6.72 12.72 2.70
N ILE A 45 -5.56 13.03 3.29
CA ILE A 45 -4.28 12.37 2.98
C ILE A 45 -4.39 10.86 3.21
N GLN A 46 -4.90 10.45 4.38
CA GLN A 46 -5.08 9.04 4.74
C GLN A 46 -6.03 8.32 3.78
N GLN A 47 -7.16 8.95 3.41
CA GLN A 47 -8.12 8.38 2.46
C GLN A 47 -7.51 8.18 1.07
N ALA A 48 -6.82 9.20 0.56
CA ALA A 48 -6.16 9.15 -0.74
C ALA A 48 -5.10 8.04 -0.77
N LEU A 49 -4.19 8.03 0.22
CA LEU A 49 -3.18 6.98 0.37
C LEU A 49 -3.80 5.58 0.45
N LYS A 50 -4.85 5.41 1.26
CA LYS A 50 -5.56 4.13 1.38
C LYS A 50 -6.16 3.68 0.03
N SER A 51 -6.80 4.60 -0.68
CA SER A 51 -7.42 4.31 -1.99
C SER A 51 -6.40 3.89 -3.05
N MET A 52 -5.17 4.40 -2.92
CA MET A 52 -4.03 4.09 -3.78
C MET A 52 -3.23 2.86 -3.33
N GLY A 53 -3.70 2.11 -2.34
CA GLY A 53 -3.07 0.88 -1.86
C GLY A 53 -1.90 1.08 -0.90
N TYR A 54 -1.62 2.33 -0.49
CA TYR A 54 -0.64 2.60 0.57
C TYR A 54 -1.16 2.12 1.92
N ASN A 55 -0.22 1.85 2.83
CA ASN A 55 -0.52 1.25 4.12
C ASN A 55 -1.22 2.22 5.07
N ILE A 56 -2.56 2.27 5.00
CA ILE A 56 -3.43 3.00 5.93
C ILE A 56 -4.55 2.05 6.38
N THR A 57 -4.47 1.58 7.61
CA THR A 57 -5.46 0.70 8.24
C THR A 57 -6.64 1.54 8.73
N VAL A 58 -6.34 2.58 9.51
CA VAL A 58 -7.33 3.47 10.11
C VAL A 58 -7.26 4.86 9.47
N VAL A 59 -8.43 5.40 9.11
CA VAL A 59 -8.61 6.80 8.70
C VAL A 59 -9.29 7.51 9.86
N ASN A 60 -8.50 8.16 10.72
CA ASN A 60 -8.99 8.86 11.91
C ASN A 60 -8.61 10.35 11.93
N GLY A 61 -7.89 10.84 10.91
CA GLY A 61 -7.42 12.21 10.87
C GLY A 61 -6.27 12.49 11.83
N GLU A 62 -5.60 11.49 12.37
CA GLU A 62 -4.40 11.64 13.19
C GLU A 62 -3.16 11.18 12.41
N TYR A 63 -2.16 12.04 12.31
CA TYR A 63 -0.92 11.74 11.59
C TYR A 63 -0.04 10.89 12.50
N THR A 64 -0.34 9.60 12.56
CA THR A 64 0.40 8.62 13.35
C THR A 64 1.66 8.16 12.61
N GLU A 65 2.43 7.26 13.25
CA GLU A 65 3.55 6.57 12.61
C GLU A 65 3.16 5.82 11.33
N GLU A 66 1.97 5.23 11.31
CA GLU A 66 1.44 4.56 10.13
C GLU A 66 1.28 5.55 8.97
N THR A 67 0.72 6.74 9.24
CA THR A 67 0.55 7.80 8.23
C THR A 67 1.91 8.29 7.73
N GLN A 68 2.88 8.48 8.63
CA GLN A 68 4.25 8.84 8.28
C GLN A 68 4.91 7.80 7.34
N TRP A 69 4.73 6.51 7.63
CA TRP A 69 5.27 5.44 6.79
C TRP A 69 4.58 5.33 5.44
N ALA A 70 3.26 5.54 5.38
CA ALA A 70 2.51 5.58 4.14
C ALA A 70 2.97 6.73 3.25
N VAL A 71 3.16 7.93 3.82
CA VAL A 71 3.67 9.10 3.11
C VAL A 71 5.11 8.89 2.62
N ALA A 72 5.99 8.32 3.45
CA ALA A 72 7.34 7.99 3.02
C ALA A 72 7.36 6.96 1.87
N SER A 73 6.48 5.96 1.91
CA SER A 73 6.32 4.98 0.82
C SER A 73 5.80 5.64 -0.45
N PHE A 74 4.85 6.56 -0.31
CA PHE A 74 4.33 7.38 -1.40
C PHE A 74 5.44 8.21 -2.06
N GLN A 75 6.20 8.94 -1.25
CA GLN A 75 7.32 9.76 -1.70
C GLN A 75 8.32 8.91 -2.48
N LYS A 76 8.71 7.75 -1.95
CA LYS A 76 9.64 6.84 -2.62
C LYS A 76 9.15 6.40 -4.00
N LEU A 77 7.87 6.01 -4.12
CA LEU A 77 7.29 5.54 -5.38
C LEU A 77 7.06 6.67 -6.38
N ASN A 78 6.77 7.88 -5.90
CA ASN A 78 6.51 9.07 -6.71
C ASN A 78 7.80 9.89 -6.99
N GLY A 79 8.98 9.36 -6.63
CA GLY A 79 10.26 10.01 -6.90
C GLY A 79 10.51 11.29 -6.08
N LEU A 80 9.85 11.44 -4.95
CA LEU A 80 10.00 12.57 -4.02
C LEU A 80 11.05 12.27 -2.95
N GLU A 81 11.48 13.31 -2.24
CA GLU A 81 12.32 13.15 -1.06
C GLU A 81 11.58 12.36 0.03
N VAL A 82 12.19 11.28 0.53
CA VAL A 82 11.57 10.36 1.50
C VAL A 82 11.76 10.89 2.91
N THR A 83 10.90 11.83 3.31
CA THR A 83 10.90 12.43 4.65
C THR A 83 9.84 11.83 5.57
N GLY A 84 8.78 11.24 5.00
CA GLY A 84 7.58 10.83 5.73
C GLY A 84 6.69 11.98 6.17
N ASN A 85 7.05 13.22 5.83
CA ASN A 85 6.26 14.42 6.11
C ASN A 85 5.46 14.79 4.86
N ALA A 86 4.18 15.10 4.99
CA ALA A 86 3.36 15.55 3.88
C ALA A 86 3.49 17.07 3.73
N ASP A 87 4.61 17.51 3.14
CA ASP A 87 4.82 18.90 2.73
C ASP A 87 3.85 19.30 1.60
N PRO A 88 3.76 20.60 1.24
CA PRO A 88 2.85 21.08 0.20
C PRO A 88 2.93 20.31 -1.11
N GLU A 89 4.14 19.98 -1.57
CA GLU A 89 4.32 19.26 -2.83
C GLU A 89 3.87 17.80 -2.71
N THR A 90 4.19 17.14 -1.61
CA THR A 90 3.74 15.78 -1.31
C THR A 90 2.21 15.72 -1.26
N GLN A 91 1.55 16.68 -0.59
CA GLN A 91 0.10 16.77 -0.53
C GLN A 91 -0.53 16.98 -1.90
N ARG A 92 0.03 17.91 -2.68
CA ARG A 92 -0.43 18.21 -4.04
C ARG A 92 -0.43 16.95 -4.90
N ILE A 93 0.63 16.14 -4.80
CA ILE A 93 0.72 14.89 -5.58
C ILE A 93 -0.23 13.83 -5.01
N ILE A 94 -0.29 13.60 -3.69
CA ILE A 94 -1.20 12.63 -3.05
C ILE A 94 -2.65 12.85 -3.47
N LEU A 95 -3.07 14.12 -3.56
CA LEU A 95 -4.45 14.51 -3.88
C LEU A 95 -4.68 14.76 -5.38
N SER A 96 -3.68 14.55 -6.22
CA SER A 96 -3.78 14.70 -7.67
C SER A 96 -4.17 13.41 -8.36
N VAL A 97 -4.64 13.54 -9.60
CA VAL A 97 -4.87 12.39 -10.50
C VAL A 97 -3.58 11.76 -11.01
N ASP A 98 -2.45 12.46 -10.89
CA ASP A 98 -1.12 11.99 -11.35
C ASP A 98 -0.39 11.17 -10.28
N ALA A 99 -0.99 11.01 -9.10
CA ALA A 99 -0.46 10.20 -8.02
C ALA A 99 -0.19 8.77 -8.51
N ILE A 100 1.05 8.31 -8.42
CA ILE A 100 1.38 6.92 -8.71
C ILE A 100 0.82 6.11 -7.54
N PRO A 101 -0.20 5.25 -7.75
CA PRO A 101 -0.64 4.36 -6.69
C PRO A 101 0.49 3.38 -6.38
N VAL A 102 0.43 2.71 -5.22
CA VAL A 102 1.25 1.50 -5.06
C VAL A 102 1.00 0.65 -6.29
N PRO A 103 2.03 0.26 -7.06
CA PRO A 103 1.85 -0.63 -8.18
C PRO A 103 1.05 -1.79 -7.64
N THR A 104 -0.23 -1.86 -8.01
CA THR A 104 -0.92 -3.13 -7.91
C THR A 104 -0.03 -4.02 -8.74
N PRO A 105 0.51 -5.12 -8.20
CA PRO A 105 1.02 -6.13 -9.08
C PRO A 105 -0.16 -6.44 -9.97
N LYS A 106 -0.06 -5.96 -11.20
CA LYS A 106 -0.87 -6.42 -12.30
C LYS A 106 -0.74 -7.93 -12.17
N PRO A 107 -1.82 -8.69 -12.01
CA PRO A 107 -1.69 -10.11 -12.12
C PRO A 107 -1.25 -10.40 -13.55
N GLU A 108 0.06 -10.46 -13.78
CA GLU A 108 0.60 -11.22 -14.90
C GLU A 108 0.40 -12.69 -14.55
N TYR A 109 -0.85 -13.16 -14.65
CA TYR A 109 -1.13 -14.59 -14.61
C TYR A 109 -0.69 -15.23 -15.92
N LYS A 110 0.61 -15.53 -16.01
CA LYS A 110 1.17 -16.54 -16.92
C LYS A 110 2.10 -17.44 -16.12
N GLY A 111 1.57 -18.51 -15.55
CA GLY A 111 2.40 -19.55 -14.96
C GLY A 111 1.59 -20.46 -14.08
N TRP A 112 1.48 -21.72 -14.46
CA TRP A 112 1.11 -22.75 -13.51
C TRP A 112 2.34 -23.03 -12.65
N TYR A 113 2.17 -23.26 -11.34
CA TYR A 113 3.25 -23.87 -10.56
C TYR A 113 3.40 -25.32 -11.02
N VAL A 114 4.61 -25.82 -11.15
CA VAL A 114 4.88 -27.19 -11.60
C VAL A 114 5.62 -27.93 -10.51
N SER A 115 5.24 -29.18 -10.23
CA SER A 115 5.93 -29.98 -9.22
C SER A 115 7.36 -30.28 -9.64
N LYS A 116 8.26 -30.56 -8.69
CA LYS A 116 9.69 -30.80 -8.98
C LYS A 116 9.93 -31.90 -10.02
N GLU A 117 9.04 -32.89 -10.04
CA GLU A 117 9.02 -34.03 -10.97
C GLU A 117 8.26 -33.76 -12.27
N GLY A 118 7.55 -32.63 -12.39
CA GLY A 118 6.80 -32.25 -13.60
C GLY A 118 5.46 -32.96 -13.78
N LYS A 119 5.04 -33.80 -12.82
CA LYS A 119 3.81 -34.62 -12.91
C LYS A 119 2.55 -33.82 -12.65
N TYR A 120 2.64 -32.78 -11.83
CA TYR A 120 1.49 -32.00 -11.41
C TYR A 120 1.71 -30.51 -11.69
N ARG A 121 0.60 -29.81 -11.88
CA ARG A 121 0.58 -28.35 -11.91
C ARG A 121 -0.47 -27.80 -10.99
N MET A 122 -0.18 -26.69 -10.33
CA MET A 122 -1.11 -26.00 -9.46
C MET A 122 -1.50 -24.65 -10.07
N ARG A 123 -2.79 -24.31 -9.99
CA ARG A 123 -3.28 -23.00 -10.43
C ARG A 123 -2.70 -21.90 -9.53
N PRO A 124 -2.41 -20.71 -10.08
CA PRO A 124 -2.26 -19.52 -9.25
C PRO A 124 -3.49 -19.36 -8.37
N PHE A 125 -3.27 -19.19 -7.08
CA PHE A 125 -4.32 -19.06 -6.08
C PHE A 125 -4.29 -17.68 -5.43
N THR A 126 -5.42 -17.26 -4.90
CA THR A 126 -5.55 -16.00 -4.16
C THR A 126 -5.66 -16.31 -2.67
N LEU A 127 -4.95 -15.53 -1.86
CA LEU A 127 -5.12 -15.54 -0.40
C LEU A 127 -6.47 -14.90 -0.04
N HIS A 128 -7.28 -15.61 0.71
CA HIS A 128 -8.49 -15.10 1.33
C HIS A 128 -8.38 -15.26 2.85
N LYS A 129 -8.26 -14.13 3.57
CA LYS A 129 -7.97 -14.12 5.02
C LYS A 129 -6.67 -14.90 5.30
N ASN A 130 -6.75 -16.00 6.04
CA ASN A 130 -5.64 -16.91 6.33
C ASN A 130 -5.75 -18.22 5.54
N GLN A 131 -6.50 -18.27 4.44
CA GLN A 131 -6.71 -19.49 3.65
C GLN A 131 -6.36 -19.26 2.18
N VAL A 132 -5.86 -20.29 1.52
CA VAL A 132 -5.68 -20.33 0.06
C VAL A 132 -6.43 -21.53 -0.51
N ASN A 133 -7.12 -21.34 -1.62
CA ASN A 133 -7.68 -22.46 -2.36
C ASN A 133 -6.60 -23.04 -3.27
N ILE A 134 -6.37 -24.33 -3.18
CA ILE A 134 -5.36 -25.05 -3.95
C ILE A 134 -6.06 -25.98 -4.91
N GLU A 135 -5.78 -25.79 -6.19
CA GLU A 135 -6.19 -26.70 -7.24
C GLU A 135 -4.96 -27.32 -7.91
N ILE A 136 -4.79 -28.64 -7.72
CA ILE A 136 -3.72 -29.44 -8.33
C ILE A 136 -4.30 -30.25 -9.48
N ILE A 137 -3.60 -30.21 -10.61
CA ILE A 137 -3.98 -30.86 -11.85
C ILE A 137 -2.86 -31.80 -12.26
N ASN A 138 -3.19 -33.05 -12.58
CA ASN A 138 -2.25 -33.96 -13.21
C ASN A 138 -1.90 -33.45 -14.63
N TYR A 139 -0.61 -33.29 -14.90
CA TYR A 139 -0.13 -32.60 -16.09
C TYR A 139 -0.45 -33.37 -17.38
N GLU A 140 -0.34 -34.70 -17.35
CA GLU A 140 -0.57 -35.58 -18.51
C GLU A 140 -2.05 -35.68 -18.87
N THR A 141 -2.89 -35.88 -17.86
CA THR A 141 -4.33 -36.13 -18.07
C THR A 141 -5.15 -34.85 -18.12
N GLY A 142 -4.60 -33.74 -17.59
CA GLY A 142 -5.31 -32.47 -17.45
C GLY A 142 -6.44 -32.49 -16.41
N LYS A 143 -6.57 -33.56 -15.62
CA LYS A 143 -7.62 -33.71 -14.61
C LYS A 143 -7.20 -33.08 -13.29
N THR A 144 -8.13 -32.34 -12.67
CA THR A 144 -8.00 -31.89 -11.29
C THR A 144 -7.98 -33.10 -10.36
N VAL A 145 -6.96 -33.20 -9.53
CA VAL A 145 -6.75 -34.27 -8.53
C VAL A 145 -6.90 -33.76 -7.11
N TYR A 146 -6.91 -32.45 -6.91
CA TYR A 146 -7.16 -31.81 -5.62
C TYR A 146 -7.74 -30.41 -5.84
N ASP A 147 -8.76 -30.04 -5.10
CA ASP A 147 -9.37 -28.69 -5.10
C ASP A 147 -9.99 -28.41 -3.73
N GLN A 148 -9.21 -27.81 -2.83
CA GLN A 148 -9.66 -27.51 -1.47
C GLN A 148 -9.02 -26.24 -0.92
N TRP A 149 -9.67 -25.66 0.10
CA TRP A 149 -9.09 -24.57 0.89
C TRP A 149 -8.16 -25.15 1.95
N ILE A 150 -6.93 -24.65 1.98
CA ILE A 150 -5.99 -24.91 3.07
C ILE A 150 -5.83 -23.68 3.95
N GLU A 151 -5.69 -23.89 5.25
CA GLU A 151 -5.35 -22.83 6.20
C GLU A 151 -3.84 -22.63 6.24
N LEU A 152 -3.42 -21.38 6.22
CA LEU A 152 -2.04 -20.96 6.37
C LEU A 152 -1.76 -20.75 7.85
N ILE A 153 -0.72 -21.41 8.36
CA ILE A 153 -0.30 -21.34 9.75
C ILE A 153 1.10 -20.71 9.77
N SER A 154 1.25 -19.57 10.43
CA SER A 154 2.56 -18.99 10.67
C SER A 154 3.24 -19.73 11.82
N SER A 155 4.41 -20.35 11.58
CA SER A 155 5.20 -20.96 12.65
C SER A 155 5.95 -19.94 13.51
N ASP A 156 6.19 -18.74 12.97
CA ASP A 156 7.17 -17.79 13.51
C ASP A 156 6.54 -16.50 14.09
N ILE A 157 5.22 -16.47 14.28
CA ILE A 157 4.52 -15.33 14.89
C ILE A 157 3.64 -15.82 16.03
N GLU A 158 3.95 -15.36 17.24
CA GLU A 158 3.23 -15.71 18.49
C GLU A 158 1.77 -15.23 18.50
N ASP A 159 1.43 -14.22 17.68
CA ASP A 159 0.07 -13.71 17.50
C ASP A 159 -0.38 -13.90 16.04
N GLY A 160 -1.42 -14.72 15.86
CA GLY A 160 -1.91 -15.20 14.57
C GLY A 160 -2.11 -14.14 13.47
N LEU A 161 -2.07 -14.60 12.22
CA LEU A 161 -2.38 -13.84 11.02
C LEU A 161 -3.64 -12.99 11.24
N VAL A 162 -3.51 -11.67 11.28
CA VAL A 162 -4.63 -10.77 11.54
C VAL A 162 -5.66 -10.93 10.43
N LYS A 163 -6.92 -11.02 10.86
CA LYS A 163 -8.14 -11.44 10.16
C LYS A 163 -8.50 -10.72 8.85
N ASP A 164 -7.78 -9.66 8.47
CA ASP A 164 -8.17 -8.73 7.41
C ASP A 164 -7.10 -8.60 6.32
N GLY A 165 -7.02 -9.60 5.45
CA GLY A 165 -6.44 -9.55 4.09
C GLY A 165 -4.95 -9.19 3.97
N PHE A 166 -4.13 -10.08 3.41
CA PHE A 166 -2.71 -9.85 3.03
C PHE A 166 -1.81 -9.12 4.06
N ARG A 167 -2.21 -8.98 5.33
CA ARG A 167 -1.50 -8.15 6.33
C ARG A 167 -1.12 -8.95 7.56
N ILE A 168 0.12 -8.79 7.98
CA ILE A 168 0.67 -9.30 9.24
C ILE A 168 1.24 -8.12 10.01
N ALA A 169 0.78 -7.90 11.25
CA ALA A 169 1.19 -6.75 12.07
C ALA A 169 1.12 -5.40 11.29
N GLY A 170 0.07 -5.22 10.47
CA GLY A 170 -0.11 -4.04 9.62
C GLY A 170 0.75 -3.99 8.35
N LYS A 171 1.67 -4.95 8.11
CA LYS A 171 2.55 -5.00 6.94
C LYS A 171 1.99 -5.89 5.84
N ARG A 172 2.12 -5.47 4.58
CA ARG A 172 1.61 -6.19 3.41
C ARG A 172 2.52 -7.36 3.06
N LEU A 173 1.93 -8.53 2.83
CA LEU A 173 2.59 -9.70 2.27
C LEU A 173 2.91 -9.50 0.78
N SER A 174 3.92 -10.21 0.28
CA SER A 174 4.19 -10.30 -1.15
C SER A 174 2.94 -10.75 -1.88
N ASP A 175 2.63 -10.11 -3.00
CA ASP A 175 1.49 -10.51 -3.83
C ASP A 175 1.80 -11.76 -4.69
N SER A 176 3.02 -12.28 -4.60
CA SER A 176 3.47 -13.49 -5.32
C SER A 176 4.21 -14.41 -4.34
N PRO A 177 3.55 -15.46 -3.82
CA PRO A 177 4.23 -16.43 -2.97
C PRO A 177 5.21 -17.26 -3.79
N VAL A 178 6.32 -17.62 -3.16
CA VAL A 178 7.19 -18.71 -3.63
C VAL A 178 6.50 -20.02 -3.26
N VAL A 179 6.32 -20.88 -4.25
CA VAL A 179 5.65 -22.17 -4.10
C VAL A 179 6.60 -23.27 -4.52
N GLU A 180 6.83 -24.22 -3.63
CA GLU A 180 7.50 -25.47 -3.93
C GLU A 180 6.57 -26.63 -3.59
N PHE A 181 6.48 -27.62 -4.48
CA PHE A 181 5.75 -28.84 -4.18
C PHE A 181 6.30 -30.03 -4.95
N SER A 182 6.14 -31.22 -4.37
CA SER A 182 6.62 -32.48 -4.94
C SER A 182 5.84 -33.67 -4.41
N GLU A 183 5.62 -34.67 -5.26
CA GLU A 183 5.14 -35.97 -4.82
C GLU A 183 6.27 -36.72 -4.08
N VAL A 184 6.05 -37.04 -2.80
CA VAL A 184 7.04 -37.75 -1.96
C VAL A 184 6.75 -39.23 -1.79
N SER A 185 5.51 -39.62 -1.99
CA SER A 185 5.06 -41.00 -2.17
C SER A 185 3.78 -41.00 -2.99
N GLU A 186 3.34 -42.17 -3.46
CA GLU A 186 2.20 -42.28 -4.37
C GLU A 186 0.96 -41.56 -3.81
N GLY A 187 0.53 -40.49 -4.48
CA GLY A 187 -0.62 -39.68 -4.07
C GLY A 187 -0.39 -38.77 -2.86
N LYS A 188 0.84 -38.66 -2.36
CA LYS A 188 1.21 -37.74 -1.28
C LYS A 188 2.09 -36.61 -1.81
N ILE A 189 1.55 -35.39 -1.80
CA ILE A 189 2.26 -34.19 -2.23
C ILE A 189 2.71 -33.40 -1.00
N GLU A 190 4.01 -33.11 -0.91
CA GLU A 190 4.54 -32.09 0.00
C GLU A 190 4.43 -30.73 -0.67
N LEU A 191 3.98 -29.73 0.09
CA LEU A 191 3.74 -28.38 -0.37
C LEU A 191 4.28 -27.37 0.64
N ASP A 192 5.07 -26.43 0.11
CA ASP A 192 5.55 -25.23 0.78
C ASP A 192 5.08 -23.98 0.00
N ILE A 193 4.39 -23.07 0.69
CA ILE A 193 3.96 -21.76 0.21
C ILE A 193 4.56 -20.69 1.14
N CYS A 194 5.56 -19.98 0.62
CA CYS A 194 6.25 -18.91 1.33
C CYS A 194 5.81 -17.55 0.78
N TYR A 195 5.31 -16.67 1.64
CA TYR A 195 5.10 -15.28 1.26
C TYR A 195 6.25 -14.45 1.83
N GLU A 196 6.82 -13.57 1.01
CA GLU A 196 7.82 -12.63 1.50
C GLU A 196 7.11 -11.50 2.25
N LEU A 197 7.60 -11.15 3.45
CA LEU A 197 7.08 -10.02 4.19
C LEU A 197 8.10 -8.88 4.11
N SER A 198 7.73 -7.78 3.46
CA SER A 198 8.54 -6.56 3.49
C SER A 198 8.43 -5.93 4.88
N VAL A 199 9.32 -6.34 5.79
CA VAL A 199 9.39 -5.77 7.15
C VAL A 199 10.20 -4.48 7.25
N GLY A 200 10.85 -4.06 6.16
CA GLY A 200 11.59 -2.81 6.08
C GLY A 200 10.78 -1.57 6.46
N THR A 201 11.42 -0.62 7.12
CA THR A 201 10.92 0.76 7.14
C THR A 201 11.25 1.39 5.79
N PRO A 202 10.60 2.50 5.39
CA PRO A 202 11.06 3.29 4.23
C PRO A 202 12.55 3.70 4.35
N PHE A 203 13.10 3.65 5.57
CA PHE A 203 14.47 3.98 5.95
C PHE A 203 15.40 2.74 6.11
N SER A 204 14.92 1.51 5.90
CA SER A 204 15.69 0.26 6.09
C SER A 204 15.23 -0.85 5.15
N THR A 205 16.17 -1.49 4.45
CA THR A 205 15.92 -2.51 3.41
C THR A 205 15.97 -3.96 3.89
N LYS A 206 15.89 -4.25 5.21
CA LYS A 206 15.84 -5.65 5.64
C LYS A 206 14.47 -6.26 5.34
N GLU A 207 14.38 -6.94 4.20
CA GLU A 207 13.31 -7.86 3.85
C GLU A 207 13.44 -9.14 4.69
N GLN A 208 12.32 -9.63 5.24
CA GLN A 208 12.29 -10.87 6.03
C GLN A 208 11.34 -11.83 5.34
N ILE A 209 11.87 -12.96 4.90
CA ILE A 209 11.08 -14.02 4.28
C ILE A 209 10.39 -14.77 5.41
N MET A 210 9.06 -14.86 5.37
CA MET A 210 8.28 -15.57 6.39
C MET A 210 7.60 -16.78 5.75
N LYS A 211 7.84 -17.97 6.29
CA LYS A 211 7.18 -19.18 5.82
C LYS A 211 5.80 -19.25 6.46
N ILE A 212 4.76 -19.15 5.63
CA ILE A 212 3.38 -19.01 6.09
C ILE A 212 2.59 -20.31 5.93
N THR A 213 3.18 -21.32 5.31
CA THR A 213 2.74 -22.72 5.49
C THR A 213 3.79 -23.48 6.28
N PRO A 214 3.37 -24.28 7.29
CA PRO A 214 4.18 -25.42 7.68
C PRO A 214 4.20 -26.37 6.49
N HIS A 215 5.28 -27.11 6.34
CA HIS A 215 5.38 -28.24 5.42
C HIS A 215 4.09 -29.09 5.48
N GLN A 216 3.23 -29.02 4.45
CA GLN A 216 1.96 -29.76 4.43
C GLN A 216 2.07 -30.97 3.52
N THR A 217 1.55 -32.09 4.00
CA THR A 217 1.36 -33.29 3.17
C THR A 217 -0.11 -33.38 2.76
N ILE A 218 -0.36 -33.28 1.46
CA ILE A 218 -1.68 -33.41 0.84
C ILE A 218 -1.84 -34.83 0.32
N ASP A 219 -2.96 -35.48 0.64
CA ASP A 219 -3.40 -36.69 -0.07
C ASP A 219 -4.30 -36.28 -1.24
N ILE A 220 -3.94 -36.67 -2.45
CA ILE A 220 -4.70 -36.38 -3.67
C ILE A 220 -5.53 -37.58 -4.18
N ASN A 221 -5.54 -38.67 -3.42
CA ASN A 221 -6.36 -39.85 -3.70
C ASN A 221 -7.63 -39.93 -2.85
N GLU A 222 -7.81 -39.02 -1.88
CA GLU A 222 -8.98 -38.95 -0.99
C GLU A 222 -10.21 -38.24 -1.61
#